data_AF-A0A764WUK3-F1
#
_entry.id   AF-A0A764WUK3-F1
#
_cell.length_a   1.000
_cell.length_b   1.000
_cell.length_c   1.000
_cell.angle_alpha   90.00
_cell.angle_beta   90.00
_cell.angle_gamma   90.00
#
_symmetry.space_group_name_H-M   'P 1'
#
loop_
_entity.id
_entity.type
_entity.pdbx_description
1 polymer ?
#
loop_
_entity_poly.entity_id
_entity_poly.type
_entity_poly.pdbx_seq_one_letter_code
_entity_poly.pdbx_strand_id
1 'polypeptide(L)'
;MSCFKIKCFLFLFFISNEVLSAGSNYQNFLWAPASPSSVSNATAVTIDDSAVSQALITFPQINSWKVLATSCSGHWDGLQRGNYRYWLQYKTGWQKVSGGLVYRFSDISNWDMALSTPVPGVNTMVSTNHYDEQRMSGCWQLGEIVGFTPLLTIPVFRVNIELQRSSAFPGKYTIRVPYWWGYEENKASGYDEAIAWRRFGIIMQNEAPSYIDIPVVVTSKCNFNTSPINLSHGSLSGRAADGNQTTPYNLNVTCASGTSLSVKLIGSQKVSGKTDNYTLCGSGGMCELTFDNGKYNETMTIYNSKTLSIKSTYRLNDITKPVAESFEGSGVLQVLVN
;
A
#
# COMPACT_ATOMS: atom_id res chain seq x y z
N MET A 1 70.64 -2.03 15.31
CA MET A 1 69.71 -3.13 14.91
C MET A 1 68.43 -2.49 14.41
N SER A 2 68.33 -2.33 13.09
CA SER A 2 67.17 -1.76 12.40
C SER A 2 66.33 -2.93 11.89
N CYS A 3 65.07 -3.02 12.33
CA CYS A 3 64.11 -3.97 11.78
C CYS A 3 62.87 -3.19 11.34
N PHE A 4 62.85 -2.87 10.04
CA PHE A 4 61.70 -2.27 9.37
C PHE A 4 60.57 -3.31 9.28
N LYS A 5 59.44 -3.04 9.94
CA LYS A 5 58.19 -3.78 9.73
C LYS A 5 57.57 -3.34 8.41
N ILE A 6 57.72 -4.17 7.37
CA ILE A 6 56.93 -4.06 6.14
C ILE A 6 55.54 -4.62 6.44
N LYS A 7 54.53 -3.76 6.40
CA LYS A 7 53.12 -4.18 6.34
C LYS A 7 52.84 -4.73 4.95
N CYS A 8 52.70 -6.05 4.82
CA CYS A 8 52.11 -6.67 3.64
C CYS A 8 50.63 -6.24 3.54
N PHE A 9 50.35 -5.31 2.63
CA PHE A 9 49.00 -5.13 2.09
C PHE A 9 48.69 -6.35 1.21
N LEU A 10 47.74 -7.19 1.65
CA LEU A 10 47.15 -8.20 0.79
C LEU A 10 46.28 -7.47 -0.25
N PHE A 11 46.84 -7.24 -1.44
CA PHE A 11 46.07 -6.96 -2.64
C PHE A 11 45.48 -8.30 -3.10
N LEU A 12 44.20 -8.51 -2.86
CA LEU A 12 43.43 -9.59 -3.49
C LEU A 12 43.36 -9.27 -4.99
N PHE A 13 44.35 -9.74 -5.73
CA PHE A 13 44.27 -9.89 -7.17
C PHE A 13 43.14 -10.88 -7.45
N PHE A 14 42.02 -10.38 -7.98
CA PHE A 14 41.04 -11.22 -8.65
C PHE A 14 41.76 -11.83 -9.87
N ILE A 15 42.23 -13.07 -9.71
CA ILE A 15 42.66 -13.89 -10.84
C ILE A 15 41.39 -14.17 -11.62
N SER A 16 41.27 -13.52 -12.78
CA SER A 16 40.29 -13.85 -13.82
C SER A 16 40.53 -15.30 -14.22
N ASN A 17 39.67 -16.20 -13.72
CA ASN A 17 39.53 -17.52 -14.31
C ASN A 17 38.88 -17.33 -15.69
N GLU A 18 39.71 -17.16 -16.71
CA GLU A 18 39.30 -17.46 -18.08
C GLU A 18 39.10 -18.96 -18.18
N VAL A 19 37.89 -19.40 -17.85
CA VAL A 19 37.38 -20.69 -18.30
C VAL A 19 37.08 -20.52 -19.78
N LEU A 20 37.98 -21.04 -20.63
CA LEU A 20 37.74 -21.31 -22.05
C LEU A 20 36.61 -22.35 -22.19
N SER A 21 35.39 -21.92 -21.91
CA SER A 21 34.17 -22.52 -22.41
C SER A 21 34.04 -22.05 -23.86
N ALA A 22 33.78 -22.95 -24.81
CA ALA A 22 33.43 -22.58 -26.18
C ALA A 22 32.20 -21.65 -26.14
N GLY A 23 32.46 -20.33 -26.13
CA GLY A 23 31.46 -19.32 -25.79
C GLY A 23 30.44 -19.20 -26.90
N SER A 24 29.17 -19.39 -26.58
CA SER A 24 28.10 -19.00 -27.48
C SER A 24 28.20 -17.49 -27.77
N ASN A 25 27.93 -17.12 -29.02
CA ASN A 25 27.77 -15.72 -29.38
C ASN A 25 26.46 -15.20 -28.76
N TYR A 26 26.51 -14.10 -28.01
CA TYR A 26 25.32 -13.54 -27.38
C TYR A 26 25.44 -12.05 -27.09
N GLN A 27 24.28 -11.40 -26.92
CA GLN A 27 24.18 -10.04 -26.37
C GLN A 27 22.98 -9.98 -25.43
N ASN A 28 23.19 -9.56 -24.18
CA ASN A 28 22.15 -9.38 -23.18
C ASN A 28 22.21 -7.96 -22.64
N PHE A 29 21.06 -7.29 -22.66
CA PHE A 29 20.91 -5.93 -22.17
C PHE A 29 19.71 -5.83 -21.25
N LEU A 30 19.88 -5.04 -20.19
CA LEU A 30 18.76 -4.48 -19.43
C LEU A 30 18.75 -2.97 -19.67
N TRP A 31 17.58 -2.47 -20.00
CA TRP A 31 17.31 -1.09 -20.33
C TRP A 31 16.35 -0.50 -19.30
N ALA A 32 16.51 0.76 -18.94
CA ALA A 32 15.48 1.54 -18.26
C ALA A 32 15.19 2.83 -19.04
N PRO A 33 14.01 3.45 -18.90
CA PRO A 33 13.74 4.71 -19.54
C PRO A 33 14.80 5.75 -19.15
N ALA A 34 15.35 6.47 -20.13
CA ALA A 34 16.34 7.50 -19.87
C ALA A 34 15.75 8.68 -19.07
N SER A 35 14.45 8.94 -19.23
CA SER A 35 13.69 9.87 -18.39
C SER A 35 12.68 9.09 -17.55
N PRO A 36 12.84 9.03 -16.21
CA PRO A 36 11.92 8.32 -15.32
C PRO A 36 10.55 9.01 -15.19
N SER A 37 10.38 10.23 -15.73
CA SER A 37 9.15 11.03 -15.61
C SER A 37 8.11 10.74 -16.70
N SER A 38 8.26 9.65 -17.46
CA SER A 38 7.25 9.24 -18.43
C SER A 38 5.96 8.89 -17.67
N VAL A 39 4.90 9.68 -17.89
CA VAL A 39 3.65 9.59 -17.12
C VAL A 39 2.91 8.31 -17.49
N SER A 40 2.95 7.32 -16.60
CA SER A 40 2.04 6.19 -16.64
C SER A 40 0.66 6.63 -16.19
N ASN A 41 -0.37 6.06 -16.82
CA ASN A 41 -1.75 6.41 -16.53
C ASN A 41 -2.42 5.27 -15.76
N ALA A 42 -3.21 5.63 -14.76
CA ALA A 42 -4.07 4.70 -14.03
C ALA A 42 -5.54 5.08 -14.22
N THR A 43 -6.40 4.07 -14.33
CA THR A 43 -7.85 4.30 -14.21
C THR A 43 -8.19 4.79 -12.81
N ALA A 44 -9.10 5.76 -12.71
CA ALA A 44 -9.69 6.11 -11.43
C ALA A 44 -10.46 4.91 -10.85
N VAL A 45 -10.36 4.70 -9.55
CA VAL A 45 -11.07 3.62 -8.85
C VAL A 45 -12.03 4.19 -7.81
N THR A 46 -13.20 3.55 -7.71
CA THR A 46 -14.12 3.75 -6.59
C THR A 46 -14.04 2.52 -5.71
N ILE A 47 -13.75 2.73 -4.43
CA ILE A 47 -13.62 1.66 -3.43
C ILE A 47 -14.65 1.91 -2.34
N ASP A 48 -15.55 0.96 -2.16
CA ASP A 48 -16.54 0.98 -1.09
C ASP A 48 -16.03 0.17 0.13
N ASP A 49 -16.93 -0.22 1.03
CA ASP A 49 -16.57 -0.98 2.22
C ASP A 49 -15.97 -2.37 1.94
N SER A 50 -16.12 -2.92 0.74
CA SER A 50 -15.40 -4.13 0.31
C SER A 50 -13.88 -3.96 0.28
N ALA A 51 -13.40 -2.72 0.38
CA ALA A 51 -11.99 -2.35 0.49
C ALA A 51 -11.14 -2.65 -0.74
N VAL A 52 -11.72 -3.16 -1.83
CA VAL A 52 -10.97 -3.61 -3.01
C VAL A 52 -11.61 -3.08 -4.29
N SER A 53 -10.80 -2.63 -5.23
CA SER A 53 -11.25 -2.32 -6.60
C SER A 53 -10.12 -2.52 -7.60
N GLN A 54 -10.48 -2.90 -8.83
CA GLN A 54 -9.51 -3.14 -9.89
C GLN A 54 -9.06 -1.82 -10.53
N ALA A 55 -7.75 -1.64 -10.65
CA ALA A 55 -7.12 -0.59 -11.43
C ALA A 55 -6.42 -1.16 -12.67
N LEU A 56 -6.41 -0.38 -13.75
CA LEU A 56 -5.65 -0.64 -14.96
C LEU A 56 -4.55 0.41 -15.05
N ILE A 57 -3.30 -0.05 -15.14
CA ILE A 57 -2.12 0.78 -15.29
C ILE A 57 -1.54 0.58 -16.69
N THR A 58 -1.42 1.68 -17.43
CA THR A 58 -0.77 1.71 -18.75
C THR A 58 0.53 2.48 -18.67
N PHE A 59 1.55 1.96 -19.34
CA PHE A 59 2.88 2.55 -19.40
C PHE A 59 3.05 3.29 -20.72
N PRO A 60 3.76 4.42 -20.71
CA PRO A 60 4.02 5.19 -21.92
C PRO A 60 4.99 4.45 -22.83
N GLN A 61 4.87 4.68 -24.14
CA GLN A 61 5.87 4.21 -25.09
C GLN A 61 7.16 5.03 -24.93
N ILE A 62 8.30 4.34 -24.87
CA ILE A 62 9.60 4.95 -24.63
C ILE A 62 10.46 4.78 -25.87
N ASN A 63 11.08 5.89 -26.29
CA ASN A 63 11.97 5.95 -27.45
C ASN A 63 13.44 6.23 -27.06
N SER A 64 13.73 6.35 -25.76
CA SER A 64 15.07 6.66 -25.24
C SER A 64 15.34 5.85 -23.97
N TRP A 65 16.36 5.01 -24.04
CA TRP A 65 16.66 3.98 -23.06
C TRP A 65 18.09 4.10 -22.56
N LYS A 66 18.28 4.00 -21.25
CA LYS A 66 19.58 3.92 -20.58
C LYS A 66 19.97 2.46 -20.34
N VAL A 67 21.21 2.10 -20.65
CA VAL A 67 21.78 0.77 -20.39
C VAL A 67 22.02 0.59 -18.89
N LEU A 68 21.34 -0.37 -18.26
CA LEU A 68 21.52 -0.75 -16.87
C LEU A 68 22.39 -1.99 -16.69
N ALA A 69 22.36 -2.91 -17.65
CA ALA A 69 23.20 -4.09 -17.68
C ALA A 69 23.59 -4.39 -19.13
N THR A 70 24.81 -4.85 -19.33
CA THR A 70 25.33 -5.22 -20.65
C THR A 70 26.23 -6.45 -20.49
N SER A 71 26.07 -7.42 -21.38
CA SER A 71 26.96 -8.57 -21.49
C SER A 71 26.94 -9.06 -22.92
N CYS A 72 28.09 -8.99 -23.59
CA CYS A 72 28.24 -9.40 -24.98
C CYS A 72 29.42 -10.36 -25.09
N SER A 73 29.28 -11.38 -25.92
CA SER A 73 30.35 -12.31 -26.24
C SER A 73 30.31 -12.67 -27.71
N GLY A 74 31.49 -12.74 -28.32
CA GLY A 74 31.68 -13.20 -29.69
C GLY A 74 31.07 -12.31 -30.77
N HIS A 75 30.89 -12.87 -31.96
CA HIS A 75 30.42 -12.18 -33.15
C HIS A 75 29.66 -13.15 -34.06
N TRP A 76 28.55 -12.68 -34.65
CA TRP A 76 27.80 -13.46 -35.64
C TRP A 76 27.25 -12.57 -36.75
N ASP A 77 27.16 -13.17 -37.94
CA ASP A 77 26.49 -12.58 -39.09
C ASP A 77 25.02 -13.03 -39.17
N GLY A 78 24.19 -12.19 -39.77
CA GLY A 78 22.77 -12.51 -40.02
C GLY A 78 21.86 -12.38 -38.80
N LEU A 79 20.76 -13.14 -38.83
CA LEU A 79 19.74 -13.15 -37.79
C LEU A 79 19.95 -14.33 -36.85
N GLN A 80 19.80 -14.10 -35.56
CA GLN A 80 19.79 -15.13 -34.53
C GLN A 80 18.55 -14.98 -33.67
N ARG A 81 17.95 -16.10 -33.28
CA ARG A 81 16.79 -16.08 -32.39
C ARG A 81 17.21 -15.58 -31.01
N GLY A 82 16.46 -14.64 -30.46
CA GLY A 82 16.62 -14.15 -29.11
C GLY A 82 15.27 -14.00 -28.42
N ASN A 83 15.27 -13.38 -27.24
CA ASN A 83 14.04 -13.04 -26.52
C ASN A 83 14.11 -11.64 -25.92
N TYR A 84 12.94 -11.03 -25.77
CA TYR A 84 12.80 -9.77 -25.06
C TYR A 84 11.49 -9.74 -24.27
N ARG A 85 11.48 -8.92 -23.23
CA ARG A 85 10.32 -8.72 -22.33
C ARG A 85 10.49 -7.47 -21.49
N TYR A 86 9.43 -7.05 -20.81
CA TYR A 86 9.46 -5.98 -19.85
C TYR A 86 9.60 -6.49 -18.42
N TRP A 87 10.19 -5.66 -17.57
CA TRP A 87 10.33 -5.85 -16.13
C TRP A 87 9.62 -4.72 -15.39
N LEU A 88 9.03 -5.03 -14.24
CA LEU A 88 8.33 -4.07 -13.39
C LEU A 88 8.58 -4.40 -11.91
N GLN A 89 8.85 -3.38 -11.10
CA GLN A 89 8.95 -3.49 -9.65
C GLN A 89 8.08 -2.45 -8.95
N TYR A 90 7.47 -2.88 -7.86
CA TYR A 90 6.69 -2.01 -6.97
C TYR A 90 6.85 -2.49 -5.52
N LYS A 91 6.57 -1.62 -4.55
CA LYS A 91 6.75 -1.93 -3.13
C LYS A 91 5.82 -3.07 -2.68
N THR A 92 6.35 -3.98 -1.88
CA THR A 92 5.58 -5.11 -1.33
C THR A 92 4.91 -4.74 0.00
N GLY A 93 3.81 -5.42 0.33
CA GLY A 93 3.07 -5.22 1.59
C GLY A 93 2.30 -3.90 1.66
N TRP A 94 1.78 -3.59 2.85
CA TRP A 94 0.99 -2.39 3.10
C TRP A 94 1.84 -1.12 3.03
N GLN A 95 1.40 -0.17 2.22
CA GLN A 95 2.01 1.12 1.98
C GLN A 95 1.11 2.24 2.51
N LYS A 96 1.68 3.24 3.16
CA LYS A 96 0.94 4.41 3.65
C LYS A 96 1.14 5.61 2.72
N VAL A 97 0.07 6.26 2.31
CA VAL A 97 0.13 7.50 1.51
C VAL A 97 -0.09 8.75 2.35
N SER A 98 0.29 9.90 1.78
CA SER A 98 -0.09 11.22 2.29
C SER A 98 -1.61 11.34 2.38
N GLY A 99 -2.14 11.62 3.57
CA GLY A 99 -3.58 11.59 3.86
C GLY A 99 -4.04 10.42 4.73
N GLY A 100 -3.12 9.54 5.14
CA GLY A 100 -3.38 8.49 6.15
C GLY A 100 -3.93 7.18 5.59
N LEU A 101 -4.29 7.15 4.31
CA LEU A 101 -4.75 5.94 3.62
C LEU A 101 -3.62 4.90 3.54
N VAL A 102 -3.95 3.66 3.85
CA VAL A 102 -3.02 2.52 3.77
C VAL A 102 -3.54 1.55 2.71
N TYR A 103 -2.68 1.18 1.75
CA TYR A 103 -3.04 0.35 0.60
C TYR A 103 -2.05 -0.79 0.35
N ARG A 104 -2.46 -1.79 -0.42
CA ARG A 104 -1.57 -2.75 -1.06
C ARG A 104 -2.12 -3.18 -2.41
N PHE A 105 -1.29 -3.83 -3.21
CA PHE A 105 -1.69 -4.47 -4.45
C PHE A 105 -1.93 -5.96 -4.25
N SER A 106 -2.95 -6.49 -4.92
CA SER A 106 -3.30 -7.91 -4.98
C SER A 106 -3.84 -8.30 -6.36
N ASP A 107 -4.09 -9.59 -6.59
CA ASP A 107 -4.72 -10.16 -7.80
C ASP A 107 -4.19 -9.57 -9.12
N ILE A 108 -2.88 -9.71 -9.31
CA ILE A 108 -2.19 -9.15 -10.47
C ILE A 108 -2.37 -10.08 -11.68
N SER A 109 -2.59 -9.49 -12.85
CA SER A 109 -2.68 -10.23 -14.12
C SER A 109 -1.90 -9.56 -15.25
N ASN A 110 -1.61 -10.33 -16.29
CA ASN A 110 -0.76 -10.01 -17.46
C ASN A 110 0.74 -9.87 -17.18
N TRP A 111 1.16 -10.11 -15.94
CA TRP A 111 2.54 -10.05 -15.48
C TRP A 111 2.79 -11.20 -14.51
N ASP A 112 3.94 -11.84 -14.62
CA ASP A 112 4.33 -12.97 -13.80
C ASP A 112 5.43 -12.59 -12.83
N MET A 113 5.49 -13.25 -11.67
CA MET A 113 6.63 -13.08 -10.75
C MET A 113 7.92 -13.50 -11.45
N ALA A 114 8.94 -12.65 -11.38
CA ALA A 114 10.24 -12.95 -11.96
C ALA A 114 10.92 -14.09 -11.19
N LEU A 115 11.51 -15.04 -11.92
CA LEU A 115 12.35 -16.10 -11.37
C LEU A 115 13.77 -15.61 -10.99
N SER A 116 13.98 -14.29 -10.94
CA SER A 116 15.26 -13.67 -10.60
C SER A 116 15.55 -13.77 -9.11
N THR A 117 16.74 -13.31 -8.71
CA THR A 117 17.06 -13.14 -7.29
C THR A 117 16.01 -12.22 -6.64
N PRO A 118 15.36 -12.64 -5.54
CA PRO A 118 14.38 -11.81 -4.85
C PRO A 118 15.01 -10.51 -4.36
N VAL A 119 14.26 -9.41 -4.49
CA VAL A 119 14.71 -8.09 -4.11
C VAL A 119 13.94 -7.65 -2.85
N PRO A 120 14.61 -7.40 -1.71
CA PRO A 120 13.92 -7.02 -0.49
C PRO A 120 13.04 -5.77 -0.65
N GLY A 121 11.82 -5.85 -0.13
CA GLY A 121 10.90 -4.72 -0.07
C GLY A 121 10.17 -4.39 -1.37
N VAL A 122 10.40 -5.12 -2.47
CA VAL A 122 9.66 -4.96 -3.74
C VAL A 122 9.25 -6.31 -4.31
N ASN A 123 8.12 -6.32 -5.01
CA ASN A 123 7.79 -7.43 -5.90
C ASN A 123 8.43 -7.14 -7.26
N THR A 124 9.01 -8.16 -7.90
CA THR A 124 9.63 -8.06 -9.22
C THR A 124 8.84 -8.93 -10.20
N MET A 125 8.30 -8.28 -11.21
CA MET A 125 7.41 -8.86 -12.21
C MET A 125 8.05 -8.78 -13.60
N VAL A 126 7.65 -9.70 -14.46
CA VAL A 126 8.05 -9.75 -15.88
C VAL A 126 6.84 -9.94 -16.77
N SER A 127 6.88 -9.37 -17.97
CA SER A 127 5.92 -9.72 -19.01
C SER A 127 6.26 -11.08 -19.61
N THR A 128 5.32 -11.62 -20.39
CA THR A 128 5.55 -12.80 -21.23
C THR A 128 6.79 -12.58 -22.12
N ASN A 129 7.60 -13.62 -22.25
CA ASN A 129 8.72 -13.63 -23.18
C ASN A 129 8.22 -13.60 -24.63
N HIS A 130 8.77 -12.68 -25.41
CA HIS A 130 8.61 -12.67 -26.85
C HIS A 130 9.92 -13.13 -27.50
N TYR A 131 9.81 -13.98 -28.53
CA TYR A 131 10.97 -14.53 -29.23
C TYR A 131 10.94 -14.08 -30.68
N ASP A 132 12.05 -13.52 -31.14
CA ASP A 132 12.18 -13.06 -32.53
C ASP A 132 13.62 -13.22 -33.03
N GLU A 133 13.76 -13.19 -34.35
CA GLU A 133 15.03 -13.16 -35.06
C GLU A 133 15.63 -11.75 -35.03
N GLN A 134 16.84 -11.63 -34.49
CA GLN A 134 17.48 -10.35 -34.24
C GLN A 134 18.89 -10.31 -34.83
N ARG A 135 19.27 -9.15 -35.37
CA ARG A 135 20.66 -8.88 -35.78
C ARG A 135 21.50 -8.53 -34.56
N MET A 136 22.78 -8.86 -34.63
CA MET A 136 23.77 -8.35 -33.67
C MET A 136 23.75 -6.81 -33.69
N SER A 137 23.70 -6.20 -32.52
CA SER A 137 23.89 -4.74 -32.34
C SER A 137 25.34 -4.43 -31.94
N GLY A 138 25.67 -3.16 -31.75
CA GLY A 138 26.86 -2.81 -30.96
C GLY A 138 26.74 -3.33 -29.53
N CYS A 139 27.87 -3.55 -28.85
CA CYS A 139 27.86 -3.82 -27.41
C CYS A 139 27.87 -2.50 -26.65
N TRP A 140 26.70 -2.12 -26.14
CA TRP A 140 26.49 -0.84 -25.47
C TRP A 140 27.18 -0.77 -24.10
N GLN A 141 27.62 0.43 -23.72
CA GLN A 141 28.28 0.67 -22.44
C GLN A 141 27.26 0.96 -21.32
N LEU A 142 27.60 0.62 -20.08
CA LEU A 142 26.76 0.94 -18.92
C LEU A 142 26.51 2.46 -18.84
N GLY A 143 25.26 2.84 -18.63
CA GLY A 143 24.84 4.24 -18.54
C GLY A 143 24.67 4.97 -19.88
N GLU A 144 25.04 4.34 -21.00
CA GLU A 144 24.81 4.89 -22.33
C GLU A 144 23.30 5.05 -22.60
N ILE A 145 22.93 6.13 -23.30
CA ILE A 145 21.55 6.41 -23.69
C ILE A 145 21.39 6.14 -25.19
N VAL A 146 20.47 5.26 -25.53
CA VAL A 146 20.21 4.80 -26.90
C VAL A 146 18.78 5.13 -27.29
N GLY A 147 18.61 5.70 -28.49
CA GLY A 147 17.31 6.02 -29.05
C GLY A 147 16.73 4.85 -29.83
N PHE A 148 15.73 4.16 -29.28
CA PHE A 148 14.96 3.14 -29.99
C PHE A 148 13.59 2.93 -29.33
N THR A 149 12.64 2.43 -30.11
CA THR A 149 11.31 2.08 -29.64
C THR A 149 11.12 0.58 -29.79
N PRO A 150 10.98 -0.19 -28.70
CA PRO A 150 10.65 -1.61 -28.80
C PRO A 150 9.37 -1.81 -29.60
N LEU A 151 9.37 -2.81 -30.48
CA LEU A 151 8.18 -3.18 -31.27
C LEU A 151 7.11 -3.87 -30.40
N LEU A 152 7.47 -4.31 -29.19
CA LEU A 152 6.58 -4.97 -28.26
C LEU A 152 5.70 -3.96 -27.52
N THR A 153 4.38 -4.09 -27.65
CA THR A 153 3.43 -3.35 -26.82
C THR A 153 3.62 -3.72 -25.35
N ILE A 154 3.72 -2.73 -24.47
CA ILE A 154 3.82 -2.95 -23.03
C ILE A 154 2.46 -3.47 -22.51
N PRO A 155 2.41 -4.64 -21.84
CA PRO A 155 1.15 -5.17 -21.33
C PRO A 155 0.54 -4.27 -20.25
N VAL A 156 -0.78 -4.11 -20.29
CA VAL A 156 -1.53 -3.40 -19.23
C VAL A 156 -1.34 -4.14 -17.91
N PHE A 157 -0.87 -3.44 -16.88
CA PHE A 157 -0.78 -3.98 -15.53
C PHE A 157 -2.14 -3.86 -14.86
N ARG A 158 -2.81 -5.01 -14.73
CA ARG A 158 -4.12 -5.13 -14.07
C ARG A 158 -3.90 -5.59 -12.64
N VAL A 159 -4.44 -4.84 -11.69
CA VAL A 159 -4.19 -5.06 -10.26
C VAL A 159 -5.38 -4.65 -9.43
N ASN A 160 -5.62 -5.37 -8.33
CA ASN A 160 -6.55 -4.94 -7.30
C ASN A 160 -5.83 -4.02 -6.31
N ILE A 161 -6.45 -2.87 -6.03
CA ILE A 161 -6.03 -1.97 -4.95
C ILE A 161 -6.87 -2.32 -3.73
N GLU A 162 -6.20 -2.81 -2.70
CA GLU A 162 -6.82 -3.09 -1.42
C GLU A 162 -6.50 -1.97 -0.42
N LEU A 163 -7.51 -1.53 0.33
CA LEU A 163 -7.38 -0.51 1.36
C LEU A 163 -7.53 -1.11 2.75
N GLN A 164 -6.78 -0.58 3.71
CA GLN A 164 -7.06 -0.86 5.12
C GLN A 164 -8.25 0.01 5.57
N ARG A 165 -9.45 -0.59 5.65
CA ARG A 165 -10.73 0.11 5.93
C ARG A 165 -10.69 1.02 7.17
N SER A 166 -10.02 0.59 8.24
CA SER A 166 -9.89 1.37 9.47
C SER A 166 -9.20 2.73 9.30
N SER A 167 -8.48 2.94 8.19
CA SER A 167 -7.78 4.19 7.86
C SER A 167 -8.38 4.95 6.67
N ALA A 168 -9.41 4.38 6.02
CA ALA A 168 -9.93 4.84 4.74
C ALA A 168 -11.30 5.52 4.92
N PHE A 169 -11.27 6.80 5.30
CA PHE A 169 -12.47 7.62 5.41
C PHE A 169 -13.10 7.90 4.03
N PRO A 170 -14.42 8.10 3.93
CA PRO A 170 -15.05 8.53 2.69
C PRO A 170 -14.46 9.85 2.19
N GLY A 171 -14.10 9.91 0.90
CA GLY A 171 -13.41 11.06 0.34
C GLY A 171 -12.66 10.77 -0.96
N LYS A 172 -11.97 11.79 -1.47
CA LYS A 172 -11.12 11.68 -2.65
C LYS A 172 -9.65 11.66 -2.24
N TYR A 173 -8.90 10.73 -2.80
CA TYR A 173 -7.48 10.51 -2.54
C TYR A 173 -6.72 10.35 -3.86
N THR A 174 -5.41 10.55 -3.79
CA THR A 174 -4.49 10.16 -4.85
C THR A 174 -3.42 9.26 -4.24
N ILE A 175 -3.36 8.01 -4.69
CA ILE A 175 -2.29 7.09 -4.31
C ILE A 175 -1.13 7.29 -5.28
N ARG A 176 -0.03 7.86 -4.78
CA ARG A 176 1.21 7.99 -5.55
C ARG A 176 2.11 6.78 -5.32
N VAL A 177 2.25 5.93 -6.34
CA VAL A 177 2.98 4.66 -6.25
C VAL A 177 4.35 4.80 -6.90
N PRO A 178 5.46 4.56 -6.16
CA PRO A 178 6.78 4.44 -6.77
C PRO A 178 6.91 3.08 -7.46
N TYR A 179 7.46 3.07 -8.68
CA TYR A 179 7.75 1.85 -9.42
C TYR A 179 9.05 1.99 -10.21
N TRP A 180 9.66 0.85 -10.53
CA TRP A 180 10.81 0.75 -11.42
C TRP A 180 10.43 -0.16 -12.56
N TRP A 181 10.90 0.12 -13.77
CA TRP A 181 10.60 -0.73 -14.90
C TRP A 181 11.71 -0.66 -15.94
N GLY A 182 11.74 -1.68 -16.79
CA GLY A 182 12.80 -1.84 -17.77
C GLY A 182 12.41 -2.77 -18.90
N TYR A 183 13.26 -2.82 -19.89
CA TYR A 183 13.16 -3.69 -21.05
C TYR A 183 14.39 -4.60 -21.08
N GLU A 184 14.17 -5.90 -21.21
CA GLU A 184 15.22 -6.91 -21.39
C GLU A 184 15.30 -7.26 -22.86
N GLU A 185 16.53 -7.31 -23.37
CA GLU A 185 16.85 -7.73 -24.73
C GLU A 185 17.98 -8.75 -24.68
N ASN A 186 17.68 -9.99 -25.01
CA ASN A 186 18.64 -11.08 -25.15
C ASN A 186 18.68 -11.53 -26.61
N LYS A 187 19.88 -11.67 -27.17
CA LYS A 187 20.11 -12.08 -28.55
C LYS A 187 20.96 -13.35 -28.59
N ALA A 188 20.60 -14.23 -29.51
CA ALA A 188 21.24 -15.53 -29.74
C ALA A 188 21.16 -16.47 -28.52
N SER A 189 21.98 -17.53 -28.51
CA SER A 189 22.01 -18.57 -27.47
C SER A 189 22.71 -18.08 -26.20
N GLY A 190 22.08 -17.11 -25.54
CA GLY A 190 22.50 -16.60 -24.24
C GLY A 190 22.86 -17.75 -23.30
N TYR A 191 24.06 -17.69 -22.75
CA TYR A 191 24.62 -18.72 -21.88
C TYR A 191 23.74 -18.89 -20.62
N ASP A 192 23.08 -20.04 -20.50
CA ASP A 192 22.04 -20.31 -19.48
C ASP A 192 22.57 -20.34 -18.03
N GLU A 193 23.88 -20.50 -17.83
CA GLU A 193 24.47 -20.71 -16.50
C GLU A 193 25.24 -19.48 -15.95
N ALA A 194 25.30 -18.36 -16.69
CA ALA A 194 26.02 -17.12 -16.30
C ALA A 194 25.13 -15.84 -16.21
N ILE A 195 23.82 -16.00 -16.04
CA ILE A 195 23.01 -15.27 -15.04
C ILE A 195 23.04 -13.72 -15.03
N ALA A 196 23.03 -13.03 -16.18
CA ALA A 196 22.80 -11.57 -16.16
C ALA A 196 21.39 -11.24 -15.64
N TRP A 197 20.37 -11.94 -16.16
CA TRP A 197 18.97 -11.64 -15.87
C TRP A 197 18.55 -11.91 -14.42
N ARG A 198 19.15 -12.86 -13.70
CA ARG A 198 18.76 -13.08 -12.27
C ARG A 198 19.18 -11.92 -11.38
N ARG A 199 20.03 -11.00 -11.83
CA ARG A 199 20.41 -9.78 -11.10
C ARG A 199 19.67 -8.53 -11.57
N PHE A 200 18.89 -8.60 -12.65
CA PHE A 200 18.18 -7.44 -13.20
C PHE A 200 17.27 -6.76 -12.17
N GLY A 201 16.54 -7.52 -11.35
CA GLY A 201 15.76 -6.95 -10.26
C GLY A 201 16.58 -6.11 -9.28
N ILE A 202 17.79 -6.55 -8.91
CA ILE A 202 18.67 -5.80 -7.99
C ILE A 202 19.20 -4.54 -8.69
N ILE A 203 19.57 -4.66 -9.96
CA ILE A 203 20.09 -3.54 -10.75
C ILE A 203 19.02 -2.45 -10.91
N MET A 204 17.78 -2.82 -11.24
CA MET A 204 16.66 -1.87 -11.40
C MET A 204 16.37 -1.07 -10.12
N GLN A 205 16.49 -1.68 -8.95
CA GLN A 205 16.18 -1.01 -7.68
C GLN A 205 17.14 0.15 -7.36
N ASN A 206 18.35 0.15 -7.93
CA ASN A 206 19.33 1.24 -7.76
C ASN A 206 18.99 2.50 -8.56
N GLU A 207 18.00 2.42 -9.45
CA GLU A 207 17.56 3.55 -10.25
C GLU A 207 16.59 4.45 -9.49
N ALA A 208 16.43 5.69 -9.97
CA ALA A 208 15.38 6.57 -9.48
C ALA A 208 14.01 5.98 -9.86
N PRO A 209 13.04 5.91 -8.93
CA PRO A 209 11.72 5.41 -9.25
C PRO A 209 10.97 6.36 -10.17
N SER A 210 10.16 5.78 -11.05
CA SER A 210 9.03 6.46 -11.68
C SER A 210 7.84 6.50 -10.70
N TYR A 211 6.88 7.37 -10.97
CA TYR A 211 5.67 7.49 -10.15
C TYR A 211 4.43 7.37 -11.00
N ILE A 212 3.41 6.72 -10.45
CA ILE A 212 2.06 6.72 -10.99
C ILE A 212 1.08 7.25 -9.94
N ASP A 213 0.23 8.16 -10.36
CA ASP A 213 -0.84 8.71 -9.55
C ASP A 213 -2.14 7.97 -9.87
N ILE A 214 -2.69 7.30 -8.86
CA ILE A 214 -3.96 6.58 -8.98
C ILE A 214 -5.05 7.38 -8.26
N PRO A 215 -6.04 7.93 -8.98
CA PRO A 215 -7.17 8.58 -8.35
C PRO A 215 -8.07 7.56 -7.66
N VAL A 216 -8.36 7.77 -6.38
CA VAL A 216 -9.20 6.88 -5.56
C VAL A 216 -10.34 7.66 -4.94
N VAL A 217 -11.57 7.19 -5.12
CA VAL A 217 -12.75 7.69 -4.42
C VAL A 217 -13.20 6.62 -3.43
N VAL A 218 -13.11 6.91 -2.14
CA VAL A 218 -13.63 6.05 -1.10
C VAL A 218 -15.08 6.43 -0.82
N THR A 219 -15.99 5.48 -0.94
CA THR A 219 -17.41 5.65 -0.63
C THR A 219 -17.79 4.78 0.55
N SER A 220 -18.82 5.20 1.28
CA SER A 220 -19.45 4.40 2.34
C SER A 220 -20.78 3.89 1.83
N LYS A 221 -21.09 2.63 2.09
CA LYS A 221 -22.43 2.03 1.89
C LYS A 221 -23.44 2.55 2.90
N CYS A 222 -22.98 3.25 3.94
CA CYS A 222 -23.81 3.86 4.97
C CYS A 222 -23.73 5.40 4.97
N ASN A 223 -24.84 6.02 5.37
CA ASN A 223 -24.97 7.45 5.61
C ASN A 223 -25.55 7.68 7.01
N PHE A 224 -24.94 8.59 7.77
CA PHE A 224 -25.36 8.98 9.11
C PHE A 224 -24.82 10.37 9.44
N ASN A 225 -25.49 11.07 10.36
CA ASN A 225 -25.05 12.39 10.80
C ASN A 225 -23.79 12.27 11.67
N THR A 226 -22.72 12.96 11.28
CA THR A 226 -21.44 12.99 12.02
C THR A 226 -21.27 14.24 12.89
N SER A 227 -22.34 15.03 13.07
CA SER A 227 -22.35 16.18 13.96
C SER A 227 -22.16 15.74 15.43
N PRO A 228 -21.60 16.59 16.30
CA PRO A 228 -21.46 16.28 17.71
C PRO A 228 -22.80 15.88 18.37
N ILE A 229 -22.75 14.86 19.21
CA ILE A 229 -23.90 14.39 19.99
C ILE A 229 -23.84 15.02 21.37
N ASN A 230 -24.87 15.79 21.73
CA ASN A 230 -24.99 16.43 23.05
C ASN A 230 -26.01 15.67 23.89
N LEU A 231 -25.54 15.10 25.01
CA LEU A 231 -26.37 14.41 25.99
C LEU A 231 -26.40 15.26 27.27
N SER A 232 -27.58 15.74 27.64
CA SER A 232 -27.74 16.59 28.83
C SER A 232 -28.45 15.85 29.95
N HIS A 233 -27.83 15.87 31.12
CA HIS A 233 -28.42 15.39 32.37
C HIS A 233 -29.29 16.48 33.06
N GLY A 234 -29.20 17.74 32.62
CA GLY A 234 -29.83 18.86 33.31
C GLY A 234 -29.32 19.02 34.74
N SER A 235 -30.20 19.50 35.63
CA SER A 235 -29.88 19.63 37.06
C SER A 235 -30.14 18.32 37.80
N LEU A 236 -29.12 17.83 38.51
CA LEU A 236 -29.21 16.60 39.30
C LEU A 236 -29.20 16.89 40.81
N SER A 237 -29.92 16.07 41.59
CA SER A 237 -30.09 16.26 43.02
C SER A 237 -29.22 15.30 43.84
N GLY A 238 -28.02 15.76 44.23
CA GLY A 238 -27.16 15.10 45.22
C GLY A 238 -27.05 13.58 45.02
N ARG A 239 -27.50 12.80 46.02
CA ARG A 239 -27.45 11.32 45.98
C ARG A 239 -28.34 10.70 44.91
N ALA A 240 -29.46 11.34 44.57
CA ALA A 240 -30.38 10.86 43.55
C ALA A 240 -29.86 11.08 42.11
N ALA A 241 -28.68 11.70 41.97
CA ALA A 241 -27.97 11.78 40.70
C ALA A 241 -27.45 10.41 40.22
N ASP A 242 -27.15 9.49 41.15
CA ASP A 242 -26.63 8.17 40.77
C ASP A 242 -27.67 7.36 39.99
N GLY A 243 -27.30 6.90 38.81
CA GLY A 243 -28.19 6.20 37.89
C GLY A 243 -29.09 7.12 37.06
N ASN A 244 -28.96 8.46 37.16
CA ASN A 244 -29.70 9.37 36.29
C ASN A 244 -29.33 9.14 34.83
N GLN A 245 -30.33 9.03 33.96
CA GLN A 245 -30.15 8.83 32.52
C GLN A 245 -30.57 10.06 31.73
N THR A 246 -29.83 10.36 30.67
CA THR A 246 -30.23 11.38 29.71
C THR A 246 -31.41 10.91 28.87
N THR A 247 -32.15 11.87 28.30
CA THR A 247 -33.00 11.59 27.14
C THR A 247 -32.14 10.98 26.02
N PRO A 248 -32.59 9.91 25.35
CA PRO A 248 -31.82 9.30 24.27
C PRO A 248 -31.64 10.23 23.07
N TYR A 249 -30.43 10.27 22.53
CA TYR A 249 -30.16 10.79 21.20
C TYR A 249 -30.31 9.66 20.17
N ASN A 250 -31.18 9.85 19.18
CA ASN A 250 -31.48 8.84 18.17
C ASN A 250 -30.67 9.14 16.89
N LEU A 251 -29.58 8.40 16.69
CA LEU A 251 -28.78 8.48 15.46
C LEU A 251 -29.38 7.54 14.42
N ASN A 252 -29.88 8.09 13.33
CA ASN A 252 -30.34 7.31 12.18
C ASN A 252 -29.17 6.97 11.26
N VAL A 253 -28.98 5.67 11.03
CA VAL A 253 -27.99 5.11 10.13
C VAL A 253 -28.71 4.43 8.99
N THR A 254 -28.48 4.88 7.77
CA THR A 254 -29.05 4.29 6.55
C THR A 254 -27.93 3.62 5.76
N CYS A 255 -28.07 2.35 5.41
CA CYS A 255 -27.06 1.60 4.67
C CYS A 255 -27.67 0.86 3.47
N ALA A 256 -26.84 0.48 2.50
CA ALA A 256 -27.20 -0.55 1.53
C ALA A 256 -27.66 -1.82 2.28
N SER A 257 -28.73 -2.46 1.80
CA SER A 257 -29.32 -3.62 2.47
C SER A 257 -28.30 -4.75 2.65
N GLY A 258 -28.22 -5.32 3.85
CA GLY A 258 -27.28 -6.39 4.19
C GLY A 258 -25.89 -5.91 4.61
N THR A 259 -25.67 -4.59 4.75
CA THR A 259 -24.38 -4.04 5.20
C THR A 259 -24.12 -4.38 6.66
N SER A 260 -22.92 -4.85 6.98
CA SER A 260 -22.48 -5.08 8.36
C SER A 260 -21.89 -3.79 8.96
N LEU A 261 -22.30 -3.47 10.19
CA LEU A 261 -21.93 -2.25 10.91
C LEU A 261 -21.45 -2.62 12.32
N SER A 262 -20.23 -2.24 12.67
CA SER A 262 -19.70 -2.34 14.02
C SER A 262 -19.76 -0.97 14.71
N VAL A 263 -20.39 -0.91 15.87
CA VAL A 263 -20.61 0.32 16.65
C VAL A 263 -20.01 0.15 18.04
N LYS A 264 -19.18 1.11 18.47
CA LYS A 264 -18.56 1.10 19.80
C LYS A 264 -18.57 2.49 20.42
N LEU A 265 -18.93 2.58 21.70
CA LEU A 265 -18.78 3.78 22.52
C LEU A 265 -17.49 3.70 23.34
N ILE A 266 -16.70 4.77 23.29
CA ILE A 266 -15.41 4.87 23.96
C ILE A 266 -15.37 6.20 24.73
N GLY A 267 -15.20 6.17 26.05
CA GLY A 267 -14.98 7.36 26.86
C GLY A 267 -13.62 8.00 26.56
N SER A 268 -13.60 9.33 26.44
CA SER A 268 -12.37 10.07 26.15
C SER A 268 -11.41 10.10 27.34
N GLN A 269 -11.95 10.21 28.56
CA GLN A 269 -11.20 10.17 29.82
C GLN A 269 -11.47 8.85 30.54
N LYS A 270 -10.68 7.82 30.22
CA LYS A 270 -10.90 6.46 30.73
C LYS A 270 -10.92 6.39 32.25
N VAL A 271 -11.85 5.61 32.79
CA VAL A 271 -11.97 5.35 34.23
C VAL A 271 -11.33 4.01 34.56
N SER A 272 -10.37 4.00 35.48
CA SER A 272 -9.67 2.78 35.90
C SER A 272 -10.63 1.75 36.48
N GLY A 273 -10.47 0.47 36.11
CA GLY A 273 -11.32 -0.63 36.56
C GLY A 273 -12.73 -0.67 35.95
N LYS A 274 -13.02 0.17 34.95
CA LYS A 274 -14.30 0.18 34.21
C LYS A 274 -14.10 -0.19 32.74
N THR A 275 -15.21 -0.49 32.07
CA THR A 275 -15.25 -0.76 30.63
C THR A 275 -14.97 0.50 29.81
N ASP A 276 -14.61 0.33 28.53
CA ASP A 276 -14.20 1.42 27.63
C ASP A 276 -15.25 2.52 27.45
N ASN A 277 -16.52 2.25 27.72
CA ASN A 277 -17.63 3.20 27.56
C ASN A 277 -17.83 4.15 28.74
N TYR A 278 -16.99 4.06 29.78
CA TYR A 278 -16.98 5.00 30.90
C TYR A 278 -16.02 6.16 30.62
N THR A 279 -16.47 7.37 30.94
CA THR A 279 -15.62 8.57 30.98
C THR A 279 -15.78 9.29 32.31
N LEU A 280 -14.73 9.97 32.78
CA LEU A 280 -14.87 10.95 33.84
C LEU A 280 -15.87 12.03 33.43
N CYS A 281 -16.67 12.48 34.40
CA CYS A 281 -17.80 13.37 34.20
C CYS A 281 -17.94 14.26 35.45
N GLY A 282 -17.03 15.22 35.58
CA GLY A 282 -16.81 15.98 36.82
C GLY A 282 -15.91 15.25 37.83
N SER A 283 -15.68 15.90 38.97
CA SER A 283 -14.93 15.35 40.11
C SER A 283 -15.76 14.39 40.97
N GLY A 284 -17.08 14.57 41.01
CA GLY A 284 -18.02 13.77 41.80
C GLY A 284 -18.45 12.45 41.19
N GLY A 285 -18.21 12.22 39.89
CA GLY A 285 -18.75 11.06 39.19
C GLY A 285 -18.15 10.76 37.82
N MET A 286 -18.77 9.79 37.17
CA MET A 286 -18.42 9.27 35.86
C MET A 286 -19.69 9.07 35.03
N CYS A 287 -19.55 9.13 33.71
CA CYS A 287 -20.64 8.93 32.76
C CYS A 287 -20.45 7.60 32.03
N GLU A 288 -21.46 6.73 32.11
CA GLU A 288 -21.54 5.47 31.39
C GLU A 288 -22.30 5.68 30.08
N LEU A 289 -21.62 5.54 28.94
CA LEU A 289 -22.21 5.72 27.61
C LEU A 289 -22.76 4.40 27.08
N THR A 290 -24.00 4.38 26.64
CA THR A 290 -24.62 3.18 26.05
C THR A 290 -25.46 3.51 24.83
N PHE A 291 -25.73 2.51 24.00
CA PHE A 291 -26.75 2.52 22.96
C PHE A 291 -27.64 1.27 23.10
N ASP A 292 -28.83 1.29 22.50
CA ASP A 292 -29.77 0.17 22.36
C ASP A 292 -29.77 -0.85 23.52
N ASN A 293 -30.65 -0.66 24.51
CA ASN A 293 -30.81 -1.57 25.65
C ASN A 293 -29.52 -1.79 26.47
N GLY A 294 -28.67 -0.76 26.60
CA GLY A 294 -27.50 -0.77 27.50
C GLY A 294 -26.24 -1.36 26.89
N LYS A 295 -26.22 -1.65 25.58
CA LYS A 295 -25.01 -2.07 24.87
C LYS A 295 -24.03 -0.91 24.74
N TYR A 296 -22.76 -1.21 24.53
CA TYR A 296 -21.75 -0.21 24.21
C TYR A 296 -20.80 -0.66 23.09
N ASN A 297 -20.90 -1.90 22.65
CA ASN A 297 -20.15 -2.48 21.54
C ASN A 297 -21.01 -3.56 20.88
N GLU A 298 -21.27 -3.44 19.59
CA GLU A 298 -22.06 -4.42 18.83
C GLU A 298 -21.71 -4.38 17.34
N THR A 299 -21.71 -5.55 16.71
CA THR A 299 -21.74 -5.68 15.24
C THR A 299 -23.13 -6.15 14.82
N MET A 300 -23.73 -5.44 13.87
CA MET A 300 -25.09 -5.69 13.41
C MET A 300 -25.20 -5.62 11.89
N THR A 301 -26.16 -6.32 11.32
CA THR A 301 -26.50 -6.21 9.89
C THR A 301 -27.64 -5.22 9.71
N ILE A 302 -27.44 -4.23 8.84
CA ILE A 302 -28.43 -3.19 8.56
C ILE A 302 -29.19 -3.53 7.27
N TYR A 303 -30.50 -3.64 7.38
CA TYR A 303 -31.41 -3.76 6.24
C TYR A 303 -32.06 -2.38 6.02
N ASN A 304 -31.45 -1.59 5.13
CA ASN A 304 -31.81 -0.22 4.79
C ASN A 304 -31.55 0.83 5.88
N SER A 305 -32.16 0.72 7.07
CA SER A 305 -32.04 1.75 8.10
C SER A 305 -32.12 1.19 9.51
N LYS A 306 -31.40 1.82 10.44
CA LYS A 306 -31.40 1.51 11.86
C LYS A 306 -31.22 2.78 12.67
N THR A 307 -32.00 2.93 13.72
CA THR A 307 -31.82 3.99 14.72
C THR A 307 -31.04 3.42 15.89
N LEU A 308 -29.94 4.09 16.25
CA LEU A 308 -29.16 3.83 17.46
C LEU A 308 -29.62 4.81 18.55
N SER A 309 -30.13 4.29 19.66
CA SER A 309 -30.63 5.10 20.76
C SER A 309 -29.55 5.27 21.83
N ILE A 310 -28.82 6.38 21.78
CA ILE A 310 -27.63 6.65 22.59
C ILE A 310 -28.01 7.40 23.86
N LYS A 311 -27.52 6.94 25.02
CA LYS A 311 -27.78 7.51 26.34
C LYS A 311 -26.50 7.61 27.15
N SER A 312 -26.48 8.55 28.09
CA SER A 312 -25.52 8.61 29.18
C SER A 312 -26.21 8.30 30.50
N THR A 313 -25.57 7.50 31.35
CA THR A 313 -25.98 7.29 32.74
C THR A 313 -24.93 7.89 33.66
N TYR A 314 -25.31 8.83 34.52
CA TYR A 314 -24.42 9.41 35.51
C TYR A 314 -24.25 8.45 36.68
N ARG A 315 -23.01 8.24 37.13
CA ARG A 315 -22.66 7.38 38.26
C ARG A 315 -21.81 8.17 39.24
N LEU A 316 -22.22 8.21 40.50
CA LEU A 316 -21.42 8.83 41.55
C LEU A 316 -20.19 7.97 41.86
N ASN A 317 -19.05 8.62 42.14
CA ASN A 317 -17.85 7.93 42.61
C ASN A 317 -18.07 7.34 44.02
N ASP A 318 -18.75 8.11 44.88
CA ASP A 318 -19.18 7.73 46.22
C ASP A 318 -20.57 8.32 46.50
N ILE A 319 -21.59 7.47 46.54
CA ILE A 319 -22.99 7.88 46.76
C ILE A 319 -23.20 8.59 48.12
N THR A 320 -22.30 8.37 49.08
CA THR A 320 -22.40 9.00 50.41
C THR A 320 -21.90 10.44 50.41
N LYS A 321 -21.05 10.81 49.43
CA LYS A 321 -20.37 12.11 49.30
C LYS A 321 -20.56 12.73 47.92
N PRO A 322 -21.81 13.10 47.54
CA PRO A 322 -22.04 13.78 46.27
C PRO A 322 -21.31 15.15 46.25
N VAL A 323 -20.70 15.49 45.12
CA VAL A 323 -20.04 16.78 44.91
C VAL A 323 -20.98 17.71 44.17
N ALA A 324 -21.16 18.93 44.68
CA ALA A 324 -21.96 19.96 44.02
C ALA A 324 -21.09 20.76 43.05
N GLU A 325 -21.26 20.51 41.75
CA GLU A 325 -20.49 21.18 40.69
C GLU A 325 -21.26 21.13 39.35
N SER A 326 -20.82 21.94 38.39
CA SER A 326 -21.10 21.67 36.99
C SER A 326 -20.12 20.62 36.48
N PHE A 327 -20.61 19.65 35.70
CA PHE A 327 -19.78 18.58 35.18
C PHE A 327 -19.94 18.44 33.66
N GLU A 328 -18.87 18.02 33.02
CA GLU A 328 -18.83 17.65 31.62
C GLU A 328 -17.96 16.40 31.43
N GLY A 329 -18.27 15.65 30.39
CA GLY A 329 -17.54 14.46 29.98
C GLY A 329 -17.67 14.28 28.48
N SER A 330 -16.79 13.49 27.87
CA SER A 330 -16.83 13.24 26.43
C SER A 330 -16.52 11.80 26.09
N GLY A 331 -16.98 11.38 24.92
CA GLY A 331 -16.66 10.09 24.34
C GLY A 331 -16.79 10.11 22.83
N VAL A 332 -16.43 8.99 22.22
CA VAL A 332 -16.44 8.77 20.78
C VAL A 332 -17.40 7.63 20.49
N LEU A 333 -18.36 7.89 19.60
CA LEU A 333 -19.10 6.84 18.92
C LEU A 333 -18.31 6.43 17.68
N GLN A 334 -17.63 5.29 17.75
CA GLN A 334 -16.95 4.70 16.62
C GLN A 334 -17.95 3.87 15.81
N VAL A 335 -18.09 4.19 14.53
CA VAL A 335 -18.90 3.46 13.56
C VAL A 335 -17.99 2.95 12.45
N LEU A 336 -17.91 1.63 12.29
CA LEU A 336 -17.15 0.98 11.24
C LEU A 336 -18.12 0.20 10.34
N VAL A 337 -18.12 0.55 9.05
CA VAL A 337 -18.85 -0.19 8.02
C VAL A 337 -17.91 -1.28 7.50
N ASN A 338 -18.33 -2.55 7.60
CA ASN A 338 -17.49 -3.71 7.31
C ASN A 338 -17.67 -4.22 5.87
#